data_AF-A0A0G0I0L6-F1
#
_entry.id   AF-A0A0G0I0L6-F1
#
_cell.length_a   1.000
_cell.length_b   1.000
_cell.length_c   1.000
_cell.angle_alpha   90.00
_cell.angle_beta   90.00
_cell.angle_gamma   90.00
#
_symmetry.space_group_name_H-M   'P 1'
#
loop_
_entity.id
_entity.type
_entity.pdbx_description
1 polymer ?
#
loop_
_entity_poly.entity_id
_entity_poly.type
_entity_poly.pdbx_seq_one_letter_code
_entity_poly.pdbx_strand_id
1 'polypeptide(L)' 'MPGVKDWLKKASHDLTASEKLSDDDETFDCSVFHTHQCAEKALKAFIVFTHQPIPKTHDLGFY' A
#
# COMPACT_ATOMS: atom_id res chain seq x y z
N MET A 1 -1.88 -17.29 2.27
CA MET A 1 -2.02 -15.82 2.49
C MET A 1 -0.69 -15.17 2.18
N PRO A 2 -0.65 -13.96 1.59
CA PRO A 2 0.61 -13.29 1.27
C PRO A 2 1.43 -13.06 2.55
N GLY A 3 2.74 -13.31 2.49
CA GLY A 3 3.66 -13.08 3.60
C GLY A 3 4.14 -11.63 3.67
N VAL A 4 4.99 -11.32 4.66
CA VAL A 4 5.57 -9.97 4.85
C VAL A 4 6.25 -9.45 3.58
N LYS A 5 7.10 -10.28 2.95
CA LYS A 5 7.83 -9.91 1.72
C LYS A 5 6.89 -9.65 0.54
N ASP A 6 5.79 -10.39 0.44
CA ASP A 6 4.81 -10.19 -0.63
C ASP A 6 4.10 -8.84 -0.49
N TRP A 7 3.74 -8.45 0.73
CA TRP A 7 3.12 -7.16 1.01
C TRP A 7 4.08 -6.00 0.79
N LEU A 8 5.32 -6.10 1.27
CA LEU A 8 6.34 -5.07 1.05
C LEU A 8 6.66 -4.91 -0.44
N LYS A 9 6.72 -6.01 -1.20
CA LYS A 9 6.91 -5.94 -2.66
C LYS A 9 5.78 -5.18 -3.34
N LYS A 10 4.53 -5.44 -2.95
CA LYS A 10 3.38 -4.70 -3.49
C LYS A 10 3.41 -3.22 -3.10
N ALA A 11 3.71 -2.90 -1.85
CA ALA A 11 3.84 -1.51 -1.39
C ALA A 11 4.92 -0.76 -2.18
N SER A 12 6.07 -1.39 -2.41
CA SER A 12 7.16 -0.82 -3.23
C SER A 12 6.73 -0.59 -4.69
N HIS A 13 5.90 -1.46 -5.26
CA HIS A 13 5.35 -1.23 -6.60
C HIS A 13 4.38 -0.04 -6.61
N ASP A 14 3.55 0.13 -5.59
CA ASP A 14 2.69 1.31 -5.48
C ASP A 14 3.49 2.60 -5.31
N LEU A 15 4.55 2.59 -4.48
CA LEU A 15 5.45 3.75 -4.35
C LEU A 15 6.03 4.13 -5.72
N THR A 16 6.61 3.16 -6.43
CA THR A 16 7.17 3.36 -7.77
C THR A 16 6.12 3.91 -8.75
N ALA A 17 4.88 3.43 -8.67
CA ALA A 17 3.80 3.91 -9.51
C ALA A 17 3.42 5.36 -9.15
N SER A 18 3.29 5.68 -7.86
CA SER A 18 2.97 7.03 -7.41
C SER A 18 4.01 8.05 -7.85
N GLU A 19 5.31 7.73 -7.74
CA GLU A 19 6.40 8.59 -8.17
C GLU A 19 6.32 8.88 -9.68
N LYS A 20 6.08 7.85 -10.50
CA LYS A 20 5.97 7.98 -11.95
C LYS A 20 4.77 8.82 -12.42
N LEU A 21 3.70 8.84 -11.64
CA LEU A 21 2.44 9.52 -11.96
C LEU A 21 2.34 10.90 -11.28
N SER A 22 3.27 11.24 -10.38
CA SER A 22 3.14 12.44 -9.51
C SER A 22 3.28 13.77 -10.25
N ASP A 23 3.93 13.78 -11.41
CA ASP A 23 4.16 14.97 -12.25
C ASP A 23 3.20 15.06 -13.45
N ASP A 24 2.21 14.18 -13.54
CA ASP A 24 1.22 14.15 -14.62
C ASP A 24 -0.14 14.65 -14.11
N ASP A 25 -0.54 15.85 -14.54
CA ASP A 25 -1.80 16.48 -14.17
C ASP A 25 -3.04 15.64 -14.56
N GLU A 26 -2.95 14.84 -15.62
CA GLU A 26 -4.08 13.99 -16.06
C GLU A 26 -4.25 12.74 -15.18
N THR A 27 -3.18 12.29 -14.51
CA THR A 27 -3.16 11.05 -13.72
C THR A 27 -2.73 11.26 -12.27
N PHE A 28 -2.74 12.51 -11.80
CA PHE A 28 -2.36 12.85 -10.43
C PHE A 28 -3.25 12.14 -9.40
N ASP A 29 -4.52 11.94 -9.70
CA ASP A 29 -5.45 11.16 -8.87
C ASP A 29 -4.99 9.70 -8.70
N CYS A 30 -4.42 9.11 -9.75
CA CYS A 30 -3.84 7.78 -9.72
C CYS A 30 -2.56 7.74 -8.86
N SER A 31 -1.74 8.81 -8.89
CA SER A 31 -0.60 8.94 -7.98
C SER A 31 -1.04 8.90 -6.52
N VAL A 32 -2.05 9.71 -6.16
CA VAL A 32 -2.64 9.74 -4.80
C VAL A 32 -3.20 8.38 -4.40
N PHE A 33 -3.92 7.71 -5.30
CA PHE A 33 -4.43 6.35 -5.06
C PHE A 33 -3.28 5.38 -4.73
N HIS A 34 -2.21 5.41 -5.51
CA HIS A 34 -1.06 4.54 -5.25
C HIS A 34 -0.32 4.90 -3.95
N THR A 35 -0.25 6.17 -3.56
CA THR A 35 0.27 6.57 -2.26
C THR A 35 -0.53 5.94 -1.12
N HIS A 36 -1.87 6.00 -1.18
CA HIS A 36 -2.74 5.35 -0.20
C HIS A 36 -2.51 3.83 -0.15
N GLN A 37 -2.46 3.18 -1.31
CA GLN A 37 -2.23 1.73 -1.41
C GLN A 37 -0.85 1.31 -0.87
N CYS A 38 0.18 2.14 -1.06
CA CYS A 38 1.51 1.91 -0.51
C CYS A 38 1.44 1.86 1.03
N ALA A 39 0.79 2.85 1.66
CA ALA A 39 0.61 2.89 3.11
C ALA A 39 -0.18 1.67 3.62
N GLU A 40 -1.32 1.34 2.99
CA GLU A 40 -2.15 0.20 3.38
C GLU A 40 -1.38 -1.13 3.31
N LYS A 41 -0.61 -1.35 2.24
CA LYS A 41 0.12 -2.60 2.05
C LYS A 41 1.35 -2.71 2.94
N ALA A 42 2.02 -1.59 3.25
CA ALA A 42 3.08 -1.56 4.25
C ALA A 42 2.54 -1.94 5.65
N LEU A 43 1.37 -1.42 6.01
CA LEU A 43 0.70 -1.74 7.28
C LEU A 43 0.26 -3.21 7.35
N LYS A 44 -0.28 -3.75 6.25
CA LYS A 44 -0.56 -5.19 6.12
C LYS A 44 0.70 -6.04 6.30
N ALA A 45 1.86 -5.61 5.79
CA ALA A 45 3.12 -6.30 6.03
C ALA A 45 3.49 -6.33 7.52
N PHE A 46 3.32 -5.20 8.21
CA PHE A 46 3.56 -5.11 9.66
C PHE A 46 2.63 -6.03 10.47
N ILE A 47 1.35 -6.08 10.14
CA ILE A 47 0.37 -6.95 10.80
C ILE A 47 0.75 -8.42 10.65
N VAL A 48 1.11 -8.84 9.44
CA VAL A 48 1.60 -10.21 9.18
C VAL A 48 2.87 -10.50 9.97
N PHE A 49 3.79 -9.54 10.05
CA PHE A 49 5.02 -9.67 10.85
C PHE A 49 4.70 -9.87 12.35
N THR A 50 3.67 -9.19 12.87
CA THR A 50 3.17 -9.39 14.24
C THR A 50 2.30 -10.63 14.44
N HIS A 51 2.18 -11.50 13.42
CA HIS A 51 1.35 -12.72 13.44
C HIS A 51 -0.14 -12.47 13.70
N GLN A 52 -0.62 -11.26 13.39
CA GLN A 52 -2.01 -10.90 13.51
C GLN A 52 -2.76 -11.20 12.19
N PRO A 53 -4.05 -11.55 12.25
CA PRO A 53 -4.86 -11.68 11.06
C PRO A 53 -5.05 -10.31 10.39
N ILE A 54 -4.94 -10.25 9.07
CA ILE A 54 -5.22 -9.01 8.33
C ILE A 54 -6.74 -8.75 8.39
N PRO A 55 -7.19 -7.61 8.95
CA PRO A 55 -8.60 -7.24 8.91
C PRO A 55 -9.03 -6.95 7.45
N LYS A 56 -10.27 -7.32 7.13
CA LYS A 56 -10.88 -7.06 5.82
C LYS A 56 -11.43 -5.62 5.78
N THR A 57 -10.53 -4.65 5.84
CA THR A 57 -10.83 -3.22 5.73
C THR A 57 -9.82 -2.53 4.82
N HIS A 58 -10.23 -1.40 4.26
CA HIS A 58 -9.40 -0.45 3.51
C HIS A 58 -9.23 0.89 4.27
N ASP A 59 -9.79 0.99 5.47
CA ASP A 59 -9.65 2.17 6.32
C ASP A 59 -8.31 2.13 7.06
N LEU A 60 -7.41 3.07 6.74
CA LEU A 60 -6.13 3.21 7.41
C LEU A 60 -6.27 3.57 8.90
N GLY A 61 -7.32 4.31 9.28
CA GLY A 61 -7.57 4.70 10.68
C GLY A 61 -8.11 3.57 11.55
N PHE A 62 -8.44 2.42 10.96
CA PHE A 62 -8.87 1.23 11.69
C PHE A 62 -7.71 0.44 12.29
N TYR A 63 -6.51 0.57 11.71
CA TYR A 63 -5.31 -0.16 12.09
C TYR A 63 -4.54 0.52 13.23
#